data_AF-A0A6L7X0B0-F1
#
_entry.id   AF-A0A6L7X0B0-F1
#
_cell.length_a   1.000
_cell.length_b   1.000
_cell.length_c   1.000
_cell.angle_alpha   90.00
_cell.angle_beta   90.00
_cell.angle_gamma   90.00
#
_symmetry.space_group_name_H-M   'P 1'
#
loop_
_entity.id
_entity.type
_entity.pdbx_description
1 polymer ?
#
loop_
_entity_poly.entity_id
_entity_poly.type
_entity_poly.pdbx_seq_one_letter_code
_entity_poly.pdbx_strand_id
1 'polypeptide(L)'
;MLILHGLHCGYRDEGRLPADRDRISRHYYDVAMITVTENGRSALSDIAMLDAVREHNIVAFRQAWKRFEEAVPGTLRPVPQVELRRAIEVDYQAMEGMILGEAPSFEWVMEQIQYAEATVNESSLTGLAGASA
;
A
#
# COMPACT_ATOMS: atom_id res chain seq x y z
N MET A 1 0.63 3.87 0.50
CA MET A 1 -0.15 3.06 -0.47
C MET A 1 0.52 2.91 -1.83
N LEU A 2 0.87 3.99 -2.56
CA LEU A 2 1.36 3.89 -3.94
C LEU A 2 2.63 3.03 -4.12
N ILE A 3 3.58 3.09 -3.19
CA ILE A 3 4.80 2.26 -3.26
C ILE A 3 4.44 0.76 -3.17
N LEU A 4 3.51 0.40 -2.29
CA LEU A 4 3.05 -0.99 -2.10
C LEU A 4 2.33 -1.48 -3.35
N HIS A 5 1.46 -0.65 -3.94
CA HIS A 5 0.84 -0.94 -5.24
C HIS A 5 1.89 -1.12 -6.34
N GLY A 6 2.90 -0.25 -6.39
CA GLY A 6 3.96 -0.37 -7.37
C GLY A 6 4.76 -1.67 -7.23
N LEU A 7 5.00 -2.15 -6.01
CA LEU A 7 5.62 -3.46 -5.76
C LEU A 7 4.74 -4.61 -6.25
N HIS A 8 3.44 -4.55 -5.96
CA HIS A 8 2.47 -5.50 -6.50
C HIS A 8 2.51 -5.54 -8.04
N CYS A 9 2.50 -4.39 -8.71
CA CYS A 9 2.54 -4.31 -10.18
C CYS A 9 3.88 -4.78 -10.75
N GLY A 10 4.99 -4.39 -10.13
CA GLY A 10 6.32 -4.87 -10.53
C GLY A 10 6.48 -6.38 -10.43
N TYR A 11 5.91 -6.99 -9.38
CA TYR A 11 5.87 -8.45 -9.26
C TYR A 11 4.93 -9.08 -10.29
N ARG A 12 3.71 -8.54 -10.43
CA ARG A 12 2.70 -9.01 -11.40
C ARG A 12 3.23 -9.03 -12.84
N ASP A 13 3.86 -7.94 -13.27
CA ASP A 13 4.22 -7.73 -14.69
C ASP A 13 5.59 -8.35 -15.02
N GLU A 14 6.52 -8.34 -14.07
CA GLU A 14 7.94 -8.62 -14.34
C GLU A 14 8.58 -9.60 -13.33
N GLY A 15 7.83 -10.12 -12.35
CA GLY A 15 8.35 -11.01 -11.32
C GLY A 15 9.36 -10.34 -10.37
N ARG A 16 9.32 -9.00 -10.27
CA ARG A 16 10.25 -8.24 -9.43
C ARG A 16 10.04 -8.57 -7.96
N LEU A 17 11.07 -9.12 -7.33
CA LEU A 17 11.16 -9.26 -5.88
C LEU A 17 12.17 -8.26 -5.32
N PRO A 18 11.88 -7.65 -4.17
CA PRO A 18 12.84 -6.77 -3.50
C PRO A 18 14.06 -7.55 -3.04
N ALA A 19 15.24 -6.93 -3.11
CA ALA A 19 16.43 -7.46 -2.50
C ALA A 19 16.47 -7.10 -1.00
N ASP A 20 17.20 -7.88 -0.19
CA ASP A 20 17.31 -7.66 1.26
C ASP A 20 17.77 -6.24 1.66
N ARG A 21 18.52 -5.57 0.78
CA ARG A 21 19.00 -4.19 0.99
C ARG A 21 17.92 -3.12 0.80
N ASP A 22 16.81 -3.46 0.14
CA ASP A 22 15.77 -2.49 -0.21
C ASP A 22 14.89 -2.16 1.01
N ARG A 23 14.93 -3.00 2.05
CA ARG A 23 14.24 -2.80 3.34
C ARG A 23 12.76 -2.44 3.17
N ILE A 24 12.09 -3.12 2.26
CA ILE A 24 10.73 -2.79 1.81
C ILE A 24 9.68 -3.03 2.89
N SER A 25 9.92 -3.96 3.82
CA SER A 25 9.00 -4.24 4.94
C SER A 25 8.69 -3.01 5.80
N ARG A 26 9.62 -2.04 5.89
CA ARG A 26 9.37 -0.74 6.55
C ARG A 26 8.18 0.00 5.96
N HIS A 27 7.97 -0.07 4.65
CA HIS A 27 6.88 0.65 4.00
C HIS A 27 5.53 -0.01 4.31
N TYR A 28 5.51 -1.33 4.46
CA TYR A 28 4.35 -2.08 4.91
C TYR A 28 4.02 -1.74 6.37
N TYR A 29 5.04 -1.76 7.24
CA TYR A 29 4.93 -1.36 8.64
C TYR A 29 4.40 0.07 8.79
N ASP A 30 5.03 1.05 8.13
CA ASP A 30 4.66 2.47 8.23
C ASP A 30 3.21 2.68 7.82
N VAL A 31 2.75 2.06 6.72
CA VAL A 31 1.36 2.15 6.29
C VAL A 31 0.42 1.53 7.33
N ALA A 32 0.73 0.34 7.86
CA ALA A 32 -0.10 -0.30 8.88
C ALA A 32 -0.23 0.56 10.16
N MET A 33 0.88 1.15 10.62
CA MET A 33 0.88 2.03 11.78
C MET A 33 0.10 3.33 11.54
N ILE A 34 0.18 3.89 10.33
CA ILE A 34 -0.60 5.09 9.98
C ILE A 34 -2.09 4.76 9.93
N THR A 35 -2.48 3.63 9.33
CA THR A 35 -3.88 3.20 9.15
C THR A 35 -4.68 3.17 10.47
N VAL A 36 -4.04 2.86 11.60
CA VAL A 36 -4.72 2.82 12.90
C VAL A 36 -4.84 4.18 13.60
N THR A 37 -4.25 5.23 13.05
CA THR A 37 -4.42 6.60 13.55
C THR A 37 -5.71 7.24 13.02
N GLU A 38 -6.22 8.26 13.71
CA GLU A 38 -7.36 9.04 13.22
C GLU A 38 -7.08 9.68 11.86
N ASN A 39 -5.90 10.31 11.72
CA ASN A 39 -5.46 10.92 10.48
C ASN A 39 -5.34 9.90 9.35
N GLY A 40 -4.82 8.70 9.63
CA GLY A 40 -4.72 7.63 8.63
C GLY A 40 -6.09 7.16 8.14
N ARG A 41 -7.05 6.93 9.06
CA ARG A 41 -8.43 6.59 8.68
C ARG A 41 -9.08 7.67 7.82
N SER A 42 -8.90 8.94 8.19
CA SER A 42 -9.38 10.07 7.38
C SER A 42 -8.72 10.08 6.00
N ALA A 43 -7.41 9.87 5.92
CA ALA A 43 -6.67 9.87 4.66
C ALA A 43 -7.07 8.72 3.73
N LEU A 44 -7.43 7.54 4.27
CA LEU A 44 -7.91 6.41 3.46
C LEU A 44 -9.24 6.69 2.76
N SER A 45 -10.05 7.61 3.29
CA SER A 45 -11.33 8.01 2.71
C SER A 45 -11.21 9.25 1.79
N ASP A 46 -10.03 9.88 1.73
CA ASP A 46 -9.80 11.10 0.95
C ASP A 46 -9.28 10.75 -0.46
N ILE A 47 -10.22 10.53 -1.38
CA ILE A 47 -9.91 10.18 -2.77
C ILE A 47 -9.21 11.34 -3.49
N ALA A 48 -9.54 12.60 -3.16
CA ALA A 48 -8.89 13.76 -3.77
C ALA A 48 -7.40 13.82 -3.37
N MET A 49 -7.09 13.49 -2.12
CA MET A 49 -5.71 13.36 -1.65
C MET A 49 -4.98 12.22 -2.37
N LEU A 50 -5.60 11.05 -2.53
CA LEU A 50 -5.02 9.94 -3.30
C LEU A 50 -4.69 10.37 -4.73
N ASP A 51 -5.62 11.03 -5.40
CA ASP A 51 -5.47 11.51 -6.78
C ASP A 51 -4.31 12.51 -6.89
N ALA A 52 -4.27 13.53 -6.03
CA ALA A 52 -3.21 14.54 -6.03
C ALA A 52 -1.81 13.92 -5.80
N VAL A 53 -1.70 12.97 -4.86
CA VAL A 53 -0.42 12.27 -4.60
C VAL A 53 -0.05 11.36 -5.77
N ARG A 54 -1.01 10.66 -6.39
CA ARG A 54 -0.78 9.83 -7.58
C ARG A 54 -0.26 10.67 -8.75
N GLU A 55 -0.93 11.77 -9.08
CA GLU A 55 -0.54 12.65 -10.18
C GLU A 55 0.86 13.22 -9.97
N HIS A 56 1.18 13.66 -8.75
CA HIS A 56 2.53 14.08 -8.41
C HIS A 56 3.56 12.96 -8.64
N ASN A 57 3.26 11.73 -8.22
CA ASN A 57 4.19 10.60 -8.34
C ASN A 57 4.42 10.17 -9.79
N ILE A 58 3.39 10.22 -10.65
CA ILE A 58 3.51 9.95 -12.09
C ILE A 58 4.54 10.90 -12.73
N VAL A 59 4.50 12.18 -12.37
CA VAL A 59 5.42 13.18 -12.91
C VAL A 59 6.81 13.09 -12.26
N ALA A 60 6.86 12.90 -10.94
CA ALA A 60 8.11 12.97 -10.17
C ALA A 60 9.01 11.74 -10.36
N PHE A 61 8.45 10.56 -10.56
CA PHE A 61 9.21 9.31 -10.58
C PHE A 61 9.16 8.62 -11.94
N ARG A 62 10.33 8.41 -12.57
CA ARG A 62 10.48 7.65 -13.82
C ARG A 62 10.47 6.14 -13.58
N GLN A 63 9.41 5.63 -12.93
CA GLN A 63 9.29 4.23 -12.53
C GLN A 63 8.01 3.64 -13.11
N ALA A 64 7.94 3.52 -14.44
CA ALA A 64 6.76 3.03 -15.17
C ALA A 64 6.26 1.66 -14.67
N TRP A 65 7.17 0.81 -14.18
CA TRP A 65 6.84 -0.49 -13.58
C TRP A 65 5.94 -0.41 -12.34
N LYS A 66 5.86 0.76 -11.68
CA LYS A 66 4.98 0.98 -10.52
C LYS A 66 3.52 1.23 -10.88
N ARG A 67 3.21 1.43 -12.18
CA ARG A 67 1.84 1.58 -12.70
C ARG A 67 0.98 2.54 -11.87
N PHE A 68 1.52 3.72 -11.54
CA PHE A 68 0.79 4.65 -10.67
C PHE A 68 -0.55 5.05 -11.28
N GLU A 69 -0.69 5.03 -12.60
CA GLU A 69 -1.93 5.25 -13.34
C GLU A 69 -3.04 4.24 -12.97
N GLU A 70 -2.68 3.03 -12.54
CA GLU A 70 -3.62 1.98 -12.09
C GLU A 70 -4.00 2.12 -10.60
N ALA A 71 -3.31 3.00 -9.85
CA ALA A 71 -3.50 3.19 -8.42
C ALA A 71 -4.71 4.08 -8.11
N VAL A 72 -5.90 3.64 -8.54
CA VAL A 72 -7.19 4.31 -8.36
C VAL A 72 -8.14 3.43 -7.54
N PRO A 73 -9.19 4.00 -6.91
CA PRO A 73 -10.22 3.19 -6.23
C PRO A 73 -10.76 2.07 -7.12
N GLY A 74 -10.80 0.86 -6.58
CA GLY A 74 -11.23 -0.38 -7.25
C GLY A 74 -10.06 -1.23 -7.78
N THR A 75 -8.93 -0.59 -8.13
CA THR A 75 -7.74 -1.25 -8.69
C THR A 75 -6.46 -0.99 -7.89
N LEU A 76 -6.53 -0.24 -6.80
CA LEU A 76 -5.42 -0.10 -5.86
C LEU A 76 -5.16 -1.46 -5.18
N ARG A 77 -3.90 -1.91 -5.22
CA ARG A 77 -3.45 -3.24 -4.78
C ARG A 77 -2.20 -3.18 -3.89
N PRO A 78 -2.27 -2.69 -2.65
CA PRO A 78 -1.15 -2.76 -1.71
C PRO A 78 -0.89 -4.18 -1.16
N VAL A 79 -1.89 -5.08 -1.18
CA VAL A 79 -1.72 -6.45 -0.70
C VAL A 79 -0.83 -7.23 -1.69
N PRO A 80 0.30 -7.80 -1.23
CA PRO A 80 1.24 -8.49 -2.10
C PRO A 80 0.76 -9.92 -2.43
N GLN A 81 1.19 -10.41 -3.60
CA GLN A 81 1.06 -11.82 -3.98
C GLN A 81 1.92 -12.72 -3.08
N VAL A 82 1.68 -14.03 -3.10
CA VAL A 82 2.25 -15.00 -2.13
C VAL A 82 3.78 -14.93 -2.03
N GLU A 83 4.47 -14.92 -3.16
CA GLU A 83 5.93 -14.91 -3.21
C GLU A 83 6.50 -13.56 -2.76
N LEU A 84 5.87 -12.46 -3.16
CA LEU A 84 6.25 -11.12 -2.72
C LEU A 84 6.00 -10.96 -1.22
N ARG A 85 4.87 -11.45 -0.70
CA ARG A 85 4.55 -11.48 0.73
C ARG A 85 5.64 -12.19 1.52
N ARG A 86 6.08 -13.36 1.06
CA ARG A 86 7.14 -14.14 1.70
C ARG A 86 8.46 -13.37 1.74
N ALA A 87 8.82 -12.70 0.65
CA ALA A 87 10.03 -11.87 0.61
C ALA A 87 9.94 -10.69 1.62
N ILE A 88 8.78 -10.05 1.72
CA ILE A 88 8.54 -8.96 2.67
C ILE A 88 8.59 -9.49 4.12
N GLU A 89 8.05 -10.67 4.40
CA GLU A 89 8.09 -11.29 5.73
C GLU A 89 9.51 -11.57 6.20
N VAL A 90 10.35 -12.11 5.31
CA VAL A 90 11.77 -12.35 5.61
C VAL A 90 12.49 -11.03 5.93
N ASP A 91 12.26 -9.99 5.14
CA ASP A 91 12.82 -8.66 5.43
C ASP A 91 12.27 -8.08 6.74
N TYR A 92 10.98 -8.26 7.05
CA TYR A 92 10.36 -7.80 8.29
C TYR A 92 11.01 -8.43 9.53
N GLN A 93 11.18 -9.75 9.52
CA GLN A 93 11.86 -10.48 10.60
C GLN A 93 13.31 -10.02 10.79
N ALA A 94 14.01 -9.71 9.69
CA ALA A 94 15.36 -9.17 9.75
C ALA A 94 15.42 -7.73 10.30
N MET A 95 14.31 -6.99 10.24
CA MET A 95 14.20 -5.61 10.73
C MET A 95 13.56 -5.49 12.12
N GLU A 96 12.95 -6.55 12.65
CA GLU A 96 12.19 -6.51 13.91
C GLU A 96 13.00 -5.94 15.08
N GLY A 97 14.27 -6.30 15.20
CA GLY A 97 15.18 -5.78 16.23
C GLY A 97 15.52 -4.29 16.12
N MET A 98 15.10 -3.61 15.04
CA MET A 98 15.25 -2.16 14.85
C MET A 98 14.00 -1.37 15.23
N ILE A 99 12.87 -2.04 15.49
CA ILE A 99 11.61 -1.38 15.87
C ILE A 99 11.68 -1.01 17.35
N LEU A 100 11.35 0.25 17.67
CA LEU A 100 11.30 0.72 19.04
C LEU A 100 10.01 0.25 19.72
N GLY A 101 10.14 -0.44 20.85
CA GLY A 101 9.01 -1.00 21.59
C GLY A 101 8.65 -2.40 21.13
N GLU A 102 7.39 -2.80 21.35
CA GLU A 102 6.89 -4.09 20.91
C GLU A 102 6.50 -3.99 19.42
N ALA A 103 7.20 -4.75 18.57
CA ALA A 103 6.87 -4.84 17.16
C ALA A 103 5.55 -5.62 16.99
N PRO A 104 4.58 -5.12 16.20
CA PRO A 104 3.40 -5.89 15.87
C PRO A 104 3.79 -7.12 15.04
N SER A 105 2.94 -8.15 15.04
CA SER A 105 3.16 -9.31 14.18
C SER A 105 3.07 -8.94 12.70
N PHE A 106 3.79 -9.67 11.86
CA PHE A 106 3.70 -9.49 10.41
C PHE A 106 2.26 -9.70 9.89
N GLU A 107 1.53 -10.65 10.48
CA GLU A 107 0.11 -10.87 10.17
C GLU A 107 -0.74 -9.65 10.47
N TRP A 108 -0.54 -9.01 11.63
CA TRP A 108 -1.27 -7.78 11.96
C TRP A 108 -0.98 -6.66 10.95
N VAL A 109 0.28 -6.53 10.51
CA VAL A 109 0.64 -5.58 9.44
C VAL A 109 -0.16 -5.90 8.18
N MET A 110 -0.20 -7.16 7.74
CA MET A 110 -0.97 -7.58 6.56
C MET A 110 -2.48 -7.33 6.70
N GLU A 111 -3.06 -7.55 7.88
CA GLU A 111 -4.46 -7.23 8.17
C GLU A 111 -4.76 -5.74 8.00
N GLN A 112 -3.88 -4.86 8.49
CA GLN A 112 -4.06 -3.41 8.31
C GLN A 112 -3.91 -2.98 6.84
N ILE A 113 -3.02 -3.63 6.07
CA ILE A 113 -2.91 -3.38 4.63
C ILE A 113 -4.17 -3.83 3.90
N GLN A 114 -4.74 -4.99 4.26
CA GLN A 114 -5.99 -5.48 3.68
C GLN A 114 -7.16 -4.55 4.00
N TYR A 115 -7.27 -4.07 5.23
CA TYR A 115 -8.26 -3.08 5.62
C TYR A 115 -8.12 -1.77 4.82
N ALA A 116 -6.90 -1.28 4.65
CA ALA A 116 -6.63 -0.08 3.86
C ALA A 116 -6.97 -0.28 2.38
N GLU A 117 -6.67 -1.45 1.79
CA GLU A 117 -7.07 -1.80 0.42
C GLU A 117 -8.59 -1.77 0.26
N ALA A 118 -9.32 -2.42 1.16
CA ALA A 118 -10.78 -2.48 1.12
C ALA A 118 -11.39 -1.07 1.24
N THR A 119 -10.95 -0.28 2.21
CA THR A 119 -11.47 1.07 2.47
C THR A 119 -11.34 2.00 1.25
N VAL A 120 -10.15 2.03 0.64
CA VAL A 120 -9.90 2.90 -0.53
C VAL A 120 -10.69 2.39 -1.74
N ASN A 121 -10.76 1.07 -1.94
CA ASN A 121 -11.43 0.51 -3.11
C ASN A 121 -12.97 0.60 -3.01
N GLU A 122 -13.54 0.50 -1.81
CA GLU A 122 -14.99 0.63 -1.58
C GLU A 122 -15.49 2.08 -1.68
N SER A 123 -14.61 3.06 -1.47
CA SER A 123 -14.93 4.49 -1.59
C SER A 123 -15.40 4.91 -3.01
N SER A 124 -15.21 4.03 -4.01
CA SER A 124 -15.74 4.19 -5.37
C SER A 124 -17.26 3.94 -5.50
N LEU A 125 -17.86 3.18 -4.57
CA LEU A 125 -19.27 2.78 -4.65
C LEU A 125 -20.23 3.85 -4.11
N THR A 126 -19.78 4.74 -3.23
CA THR A 126 -20.63 5.76 -2.60
C THR A 126 -20.87 6.98 -3.52
N GLY A 127 -19.96 7.26 -4.46
CA GLY A 127 -20.11 8.39 -5.40
C GLY A 127 -21.19 8.20 -6.48
N LEU A 128 -21.53 6.96 -6.83
CA LEU A 128 -22.55 6.64 -7.84
C LEU A 128 -23.99 6.68 -7.30
N ALA A 129 -24.18 6.53 -5.99
CA ALA A 129 -25.51 6.57 -5.36
C ALA A 129 -26.05 8.00 -5.12
N GLY A 130 -25.19 9.03 -5.22
CA GLY A 130 -25.56 10.43 -4.99
C GLY A 130 -25.89 11.25 -6.24
N ALA A 131 -25.73 10.69 -7.45
CA ALA A 131 -25.92 11.40 -8.72
C ALA A 131 -27.31 11.20 -9.35
N SER A 132 -28.31 10.83 -8.55
CA SER A 132 -29.71 10.69 -8.99
C SER A 132 -30.65 11.32 -7.97
N ALA A 133 -30.70 12.66 -7.96
CA ALA A 133 -31.76 13.45 -7.36
C ALA A 133 -31.95 14.75 -8.16
#